data_AF-A0A1A8XB59-F1
#
_entry.id   AF-A0A1A8XB59-F1
#
_cell.length_a   1.000
_cell.length_b   1.000
_cell.length_c   1.000
_cell.angle_alpha   90.00
_cell.angle_beta   90.00
_cell.angle_gamma   90.00
#
_symmetry.space_group_name_H-M   'P 1'
#
loop_
_entity.id
_entity.type
_entity.pdbx_description
1 polymer ?
#
loop_
_entity_poly.entity_id
_entity_poly.type
_entity_poly.pdbx_seq_one_letter_code
_entity_poly.pdbx_strand_id
1 'polypeptide(L)'
;MLLNYWIYDKLTDTLGTENNSVIDVAFGSLQYIWNYPMGNEKNTNPYKKCKDNFNILTKADWEKRKELYAYYIDYSTIKPMIKFYKSKFKDFYKYIEGKQKLFKYFRDICYPDSTECPDYYIKCKDYNAESVLHTLSCHIHMISTKKCLATQAHSEQGLVCGPRPYCSDLSRHGAASSVLEMTHENSDIGTS
;
A
#
# COMPACT_ATOMS: atom_id res chain seq x y z
N MET A 1 0.20 -15.91 7.46
CA MET A 1 -1.07 -15.76 6.72
C MET A 1 -0.90 -15.71 5.21
N LEU A 2 0.02 -14.89 4.68
CA LEU A 2 0.25 -14.82 3.23
C LEU A 2 0.56 -16.19 2.59
N LEU A 3 1.32 -17.04 3.28
CA LEU A 3 1.58 -18.42 2.86
C LEU A 3 0.28 -19.23 2.68
N ASN A 4 -0.69 -19.09 3.59
CA ASN A 4 -1.95 -19.82 3.54
C ASN A 4 -2.77 -19.40 2.32
N TYR A 5 -2.83 -18.09 2.05
CA TYR A 5 -3.45 -17.57 0.83
C TYR A 5 -2.74 -18.04 -0.44
N TRP A 6 -1.41 -18.10 -0.44
CA TRP A 6 -0.64 -18.58 -1.58
C TRP A 6 -0.90 -20.07 -1.85
N ILE A 7 -0.98 -20.90 -0.80
CA ILE A 7 -1.34 -22.32 -0.94
C ILE A 7 -2.78 -22.45 -1.47
N TYR A 8 -3.73 -21.70 -0.92
CA TYR A 8 -5.13 -21.73 -1.35
C TYR A 8 -5.32 -21.33 -2.82
N ASP A 9 -4.62 -20.27 -3.24
CA ASP A 9 -4.54 -19.80 -4.63
C ASP A 9 -3.99 -20.89 -5.55
N LYS A 10 -2.89 -21.55 -5.14
CA LYS A 10 -2.31 -22.65 -5.90
C LYS A 10 -3.22 -23.87 -5.98
N LEU A 11 -3.99 -24.15 -4.94
CA LEU A 11 -5.00 -25.22 -4.98
C LEU A 11 -6.14 -24.88 -5.93
N THR A 12 -6.61 -23.63 -5.91
CA THR A 12 -7.63 -23.12 -6.83
C THR A 12 -7.17 -23.29 -8.28
N ASP A 13 -5.95 -22.84 -8.60
CA ASP A 13 -5.32 -22.99 -9.92
C ASP A 13 -5.21 -24.46 -10.33
N THR A 14 -4.72 -25.32 -9.42
CA THR A 14 -4.40 -26.72 -9.73
C THR A 14 -5.65 -27.58 -9.89
N LEU A 15 -6.68 -27.32 -9.09
CA LEU A 15 -7.95 -28.05 -9.16
C LEU A 15 -8.83 -27.57 -10.32
N GLY A 16 -8.52 -26.39 -10.90
CA GLY A 16 -9.24 -25.85 -12.06
C GLY A 16 -10.71 -25.57 -11.77
N THR A 17 -11.06 -25.27 -10.52
CA THR A 17 -12.43 -25.06 -10.08
C THR A 17 -12.53 -23.79 -9.24
N GLU A 18 -13.63 -23.06 -9.41
CA GLU A 18 -14.01 -21.94 -8.54
C GLU A 18 -14.89 -22.41 -7.36
N ASN A 19 -15.12 -23.72 -7.24
CA ASN A 19 -15.92 -24.26 -6.14
C ASN A 19 -15.09 -24.25 -4.84
N ASN A 20 -15.29 -23.20 -4.05
CA ASN A 20 -14.65 -23.01 -2.75
C ASN A 20 -14.78 -24.24 -1.85
N SER A 21 -15.89 -24.98 -1.89
CA SER A 21 -16.05 -26.19 -1.06
C SER A 21 -15.03 -27.28 -1.42
N VAL A 22 -14.68 -27.43 -2.70
CA VAL A 22 -13.70 -28.44 -3.14
C VAL A 22 -12.29 -28.00 -2.74
N ILE A 23 -11.99 -26.72 -2.91
CA ILE A 23 -10.71 -26.12 -2.52
C ILE A 23 -10.52 -26.19 -1.01
N ASP A 24 -11.56 -25.90 -0.23
CA ASP A 24 -11.58 -25.97 1.23
C ASP A 24 -11.29 -27.40 1.72
N VAL A 25 -11.87 -28.42 1.07
CA VAL A 25 -11.62 -29.83 1.40
C VAL A 25 -10.16 -30.23 1.07
N ALA A 26 -9.64 -29.81 -0.08
CA ALA A 26 -8.25 -30.08 -0.47
C ALA A 26 -7.28 -29.39 0.49
N PHE A 27 -7.53 -28.13 0.82
CA PHE A 27 -6.73 -27.36 1.76
C PHE A 27 -6.80 -27.97 3.16
N GLY A 28 -8.00 -28.37 3.62
CA GLY A 28 -8.21 -29.09 4.89
C GLY A 28 -7.43 -30.40 4.97
N SER A 29 -7.33 -31.13 3.86
CA SER A 29 -6.55 -32.37 3.77
C SER A 29 -5.04 -32.10 3.90
N LEU A 30 -4.54 -31.07 3.21
CA LEU A 30 -3.15 -30.59 3.37
C LEU A 30 -2.85 -30.17 4.81
N GLN A 31 -3.78 -29.46 5.44
CA GLN A 31 -3.66 -29.07 6.84
C GLN A 31 -3.59 -30.28 7.77
N TYR A 32 -4.39 -31.30 7.53
CA TYR A 32 -4.37 -32.53 8.33
C TYR A 32 -2.99 -33.19 8.27
N ILE A 33 -2.41 -33.32 7.07
CA ILE A 33 -1.07 -33.88 6.88
C ILE A 33 -0.01 -33.03 7.58
N TRP A 34 -0.04 -31.71 7.42
CA TRP A 34 0.93 -30.80 8.05
C TRP A 34 0.86 -30.80 9.58
N ASN A 35 -0.31 -31.04 10.15
CA ASN A 35 -0.51 -31.09 11.60
C ASN A 35 -0.33 -32.48 12.17
N TYR A 36 -0.14 -33.50 11.34
CA TYR A 36 0.09 -34.86 11.81
C TYR A 36 1.44 -34.92 12.53
N PRO A 37 1.49 -35.32 13.81
CA PRO A 37 2.74 -35.42 14.54
C PRO A 37 3.57 -36.56 13.93
N MET A 38 4.56 -36.19 13.13
CA MET A 38 5.50 -37.13 12.55
C MET A 38 6.47 -37.60 13.65
N GLY A 39 6.03 -38.54 14.48
CA GLY A 39 6.84 -39.30 15.44
C GLY A 39 7.54 -38.50 16.56
N ASN A 40 7.12 -38.71 17.80
CA ASN A 40 7.87 -38.62 19.07
C ASN A 40 8.75 -37.38 19.41
N GLU A 41 8.75 -36.30 18.65
CA GLU A 41 9.44 -35.08 19.09
C GLU A 41 8.46 -34.12 19.76
N LYS A 42 8.79 -33.71 20.98
CA LYS A 42 8.12 -32.62 21.73
C LYS A 42 8.29 -31.32 20.95
N ASN A 43 7.52 -31.19 19.89
CA ASN A 43 7.69 -30.16 18.89
C ASN A 43 7.05 -28.87 19.43
N THR A 44 7.90 -27.93 19.82
CA THR A 44 7.60 -26.49 19.92
C THR A 44 7.33 -25.98 18.50
N ASN A 45 6.25 -26.46 17.92
CA ASN A 45 5.98 -26.35 16.50
C ASN A 45 5.63 -24.89 16.14
N PRO A 46 6.43 -24.17 15.34
CA PRO A 46 6.07 -22.82 14.87
C PRO A 46 4.76 -22.80 14.07
N TYR A 47 4.30 -23.95 13.55
CA TYR A 47 3.01 -24.08 12.86
C TYR A 47 1.79 -23.88 13.78
N LYS A 48 1.90 -24.10 15.10
CA LYS A 48 0.83 -23.76 16.07
C LYS A 48 0.51 -22.26 16.10
N LYS A 49 1.49 -21.40 15.80
CA LYS A 49 1.31 -19.94 15.74
C LYS A 49 0.60 -19.48 14.46
N CYS A 50 0.52 -20.35 13.44
CA CYS A 50 -0.23 -20.13 12.20
C CYS A 50 -1.66 -20.72 12.24
N LYS A 51 -2.07 -21.31 13.37
CA LYS A 51 -3.29 -22.12 13.54
C LYS A 51 -4.60 -21.32 13.52
N ASP A 52 -4.58 -20.06 13.91
CA ASP A 52 -5.82 -19.36 14.33
C ASP A 52 -6.50 -18.50 13.25
N ASN A 53 -6.16 -18.71 11.98
CA ASN A 53 -6.40 -17.66 10.99
C ASN A 53 -6.98 -18.22 9.67
N PHE A 54 -7.38 -19.50 9.64
CA PHE A 54 -7.82 -20.19 8.42
C PHE A 54 -9.30 -20.02 8.07
N ASN A 55 -10.17 -19.67 9.01
CA ASN A 55 -11.59 -19.35 8.75
C ASN A 55 -11.78 -18.17 7.77
N ILE A 56 -10.70 -17.46 7.47
CA ILE A 56 -10.68 -16.35 6.53
C ILE A 56 -10.69 -16.86 5.08
N LEU A 57 -10.22 -18.09 4.82
CA LEU A 57 -10.14 -18.69 3.48
C LEU A 57 -11.43 -19.37 3.03
N THR A 58 -12.28 -19.81 3.96
CA THR A 58 -13.57 -20.46 3.67
C THR A 58 -14.68 -19.46 3.32
N LYS A 59 -14.36 -18.15 3.30
CA LYS A 59 -15.30 -17.08 2.96
C LYS A 59 -15.30 -16.86 1.46
N ALA A 60 -16.49 -16.61 0.90
CA ALA A 60 -16.65 -16.35 -0.54
C ALA A 60 -15.80 -15.19 -1.06
N ASP A 61 -15.38 -14.27 -0.18
CA ASP A 61 -14.56 -13.11 -0.50
C ASP A 61 -13.08 -13.27 -0.08
N TRP A 62 -12.58 -14.51 0.04
CA TRP A 62 -11.21 -14.81 0.44
C TRP A 62 -10.16 -14.08 -0.42
N GLU A 63 -10.43 -13.85 -1.72
CA GLU A 63 -9.53 -13.08 -2.60
C GLU A 63 -9.42 -11.61 -2.17
N LYS A 64 -10.54 -10.97 -1.81
CA LYS A 64 -10.53 -9.60 -1.27
C LYS A 64 -9.85 -9.57 0.09
N ARG A 65 -10.04 -10.62 0.90
CA ARG A 65 -9.37 -10.77 2.20
C ARG A 65 -7.85 -10.94 2.04
N LYS A 66 -7.40 -11.69 1.04
CA LYS A 66 -6.00 -11.82 0.59
C LYS A 66 -5.44 -10.48 0.18
N GLU A 67 -6.14 -9.77 -0.70
CA GLU A 67 -5.73 -8.46 -1.20
C GLU A 67 -5.60 -7.45 -0.06
N LEU A 68 -6.54 -7.45 0.89
CA LEU A 68 -6.53 -6.57 2.05
C LEU A 68 -5.31 -6.85 2.92
N TYR A 69 -5.04 -8.12 3.19
CA TYR A 69 -3.86 -8.52 3.97
C TYR A 69 -2.55 -8.15 3.24
N ALA A 70 -2.46 -8.40 1.93
CA ALA A 70 -1.30 -8.02 1.12
C ALA A 70 -1.05 -6.50 1.16
N TYR A 71 -2.10 -5.69 0.98
CA TYR A 71 -2.01 -4.24 1.09
C TYR A 71 -1.47 -3.79 2.45
N TYR A 72 -1.87 -4.41 3.56
CA TYR A 72 -1.34 -4.03 4.88
C TYR A 72 0.16 -4.28 5.01
N ILE A 73 0.66 -5.38 4.44
CA ILE A 73 2.10 -5.68 4.40
C ILE A 73 2.81 -4.66 3.50
N ASP A 74 2.28 -4.42 2.31
CA ASP A 74 2.84 -3.45 1.35
C ASP A 74 2.87 -2.05 1.96
N TYR A 75 1.78 -1.59 2.58
CA TYR A 75 1.69 -0.25 3.15
C TYR A 75 2.69 -0.03 4.28
N SER A 76 2.97 -1.05 5.10
CA SER A 76 4.01 -0.97 6.13
C SER A 76 5.40 -0.68 5.55
N THR A 77 5.65 -1.13 4.32
CA THR A 77 6.90 -0.90 3.56
C THR A 77 6.84 0.40 2.77
N ILE A 78 5.69 0.71 2.16
CA ILE A 78 5.48 1.91 1.35
C ILE A 78 5.54 3.18 2.20
N LYS A 79 4.97 3.16 3.41
CA LYS A 79 4.91 4.33 4.30
C LYS A 79 6.28 4.99 4.54
N PRO A 80 7.35 4.28 4.92
CA PRO A 80 8.68 4.87 4.98
C PRO A 80 9.23 5.20 3.58
N MET A 81 9.01 4.35 2.56
CA MET A 81 9.52 4.58 1.20
C MET A 81 9.01 5.88 0.57
N ILE A 82 7.74 6.27 0.82
CA ILE A 82 7.18 7.53 0.33
C ILE A 82 8.03 8.74 0.76
N LYS A 83 8.59 8.69 1.97
CA LYS A 83 9.43 9.77 2.50
C LYS A 83 10.80 9.83 1.81
N PHE A 84 11.41 8.67 1.56
CA PHE A 84 12.75 8.58 0.99
C PHE A 84 12.78 8.68 -0.54
N TYR A 85 11.84 8.03 -1.21
CA TYR A 85 11.77 7.92 -2.67
C TYR A 85 10.70 8.84 -3.25
N LYS A 86 10.89 10.15 -3.08
CA LYS A 86 9.97 11.18 -3.59
C LYS A 86 9.70 11.05 -5.11
N SER A 87 10.61 10.44 -5.87
CA SER A 87 10.48 10.27 -7.33
C SER A 87 9.45 9.21 -7.68
N LYS A 88 9.24 8.26 -6.77
CA LYS A 88 8.25 7.18 -6.85
C LYS A 88 6.95 7.54 -6.15
N PHE A 89 6.81 8.77 -5.63
CA PHE A 89 5.61 9.23 -4.93
C PHE A 89 4.34 8.99 -5.75
N LYS A 90 4.36 9.33 -7.04
CA LYS A 90 3.20 9.16 -7.93
C LYS A 90 2.77 7.69 -8.05
N ASP A 91 3.73 6.78 -8.07
CA ASP A 91 3.49 5.34 -8.18
C ASP A 91 2.87 4.81 -6.88
N PHE A 92 3.43 5.19 -5.72
CA PHE A 92 2.87 4.84 -4.41
C PHE A 92 1.47 5.42 -4.21
N TYR A 93 1.24 6.67 -4.59
CA TYR A 93 -0.07 7.31 -4.47
C TYR A 93 -1.13 6.55 -5.28
N LYS A 94 -0.82 6.19 -6.53
CA LYS A 94 -1.71 5.40 -7.39
C LYS A 94 -1.98 4.01 -6.81
N TYR A 95 -0.96 3.34 -6.28
CA TYR A 95 -1.12 2.04 -5.64
C TYR A 95 -2.10 2.12 -4.46
N ILE A 96 -1.91 3.08 -3.55
CA ILE A 96 -2.78 3.27 -2.38
C ILE A 96 -4.20 3.63 -2.82
N GLU A 97 -4.35 4.55 -3.77
CA GLU A 97 -5.66 4.94 -4.31
C GLU A 97 -6.42 3.77 -4.92
N GLY A 98 -5.74 2.87 -5.63
CA GLY A 98 -6.36 1.67 -6.18
C GLY A 98 -7.06 0.79 -5.14
N LYS A 99 -6.69 0.92 -3.86
CA LYS A 99 -7.24 0.11 -2.76
C LYS A 99 -8.48 0.74 -2.11
N GLN A 100 -8.92 1.94 -2.50
CA GLN A 100 -10.11 2.57 -1.94
C GLN A 100 -11.38 1.71 -2.07
N LYS A 101 -11.58 1.06 -3.23
CA LYS A 101 -12.73 0.16 -3.46
C LYS A 101 -12.73 -1.04 -2.51
N LEU A 102 -11.56 -1.59 -2.22
CA LEU A 102 -11.38 -2.70 -1.29
C LEU A 102 -11.78 -2.29 0.14
N PHE A 103 -11.35 -1.12 0.59
CA PHE A 103 -11.74 -0.60 1.91
C PHE A 103 -13.23 -0.25 1.99
N LYS A 104 -13.84 0.22 0.91
CA LYS A 104 -15.29 0.44 0.86
C LYS A 104 -16.04 -0.89 1.06
N TYR A 105 -15.64 -1.94 0.34
CA TYR A 105 -16.23 -3.27 0.47
C TYR A 105 -16.22 -3.78 1.93
N PHE A 106 -15.08 -3.72 2.62
CA PHE A 106 -15.00 -4.17 4.01
C PHE A 106 -15.69 -3.23 5.00
N ARG A 107 -15.75 -1.92 4.73
CA ARG A 107 -16.55 -0.98 5.53
C ARG A 107 -18.02 -1.38 5.54
N ASP A 108 -18.56 -1.71 4.37
CA ASP A 108 -19.97 -2.06 4.20
C ASP A 108 -20.28 -3.40 4.90
N ILE A 109 -19.39 -4.39 4.82
CA ILE A 109 -19.60 -5.70 5.47
C ILE A 109 -19.42 -5.64 6.98
N CYS A 110 -18.53 -4.78 7.48
CA CYS A 110 -18.25 -4.69 8.90
C CYS A 110 -19.28 -3.86 9.69
N TYR A 111 -20.26 -3.22 9.05
CA TYR A 111 -21.20 -2.30 9.73
C TYR A 111 -22.67 -2.75 9.70
N PRO A 112 -23.40 -2.65 10.84
CA PRO A 112 -22.88 -2.46 12.20
C PRO A 112 -22.37 -3.79 12.77
N ASP A 113 -21.11 -3.80 13.22
CA ASP A 113 -20.37 -4.90 13.86
C ASP A 113 -20.82 -6.31 13.45
N SER A 114 -20.42 -6.71 12.24
CA SER A 114 -20.71 -8.03 11.68
C SER A 114 -19.67 -9.08 12.07
N THR A 115 -20.11 -10.30 12.34
CA THR A 115 -19.23 -11.48 12.49
C THR A 115 -18.49 -11.84 11.20
N GLU A 116 -18.90 -11.29 10.06
CA GLU A 116 -18.20 -11.42 8.78
C GLU A 116 -17.00 -10.48 8.67
N CYS A 117 -16.87 -9.50 9.56
CA CYS A 117 -15.77 -8.55 9.56
C CYS A 117 -14.44 -9.27 9.86
N PRO A 118 -13.42 -9.17 9.00
CA PRO A 118 -12.12 -9.74 9.31
C PRO A 118 -11.48 -9.03 10.50
N ASP A 119 -11.01 -9.77 11.51
CA ASP A 119 -10.35 -9.20 12.71
C ASP A 119 -9.22 -8.22 12.38
N TYR A 120 -8.46 -8.52 11.34
CA TYR A 120 -7.33 -7.71 10.91
C TYR A 120 -7.77 -6.41 10.21
N TYR A 121 -8.98 -6.35 9.64
CA TYR A 121 -9.55 -5.09 9.15
C TYR A 121 -9.71 -4.09 10.29
N ILE A 122 -10.22 -4.54 11.44
CA ILE A 122 -10.39 -3.71 12.64
C ILE A 122 -9.03 -3.20 13.13
N LYS A 123 -8.04 -4.10 13.22
CA LYS A 123 -6.69 -3.77 13.69
C LYS A 123 -5.92 -2.83 12.76
N CYS A 124 -6.30 -2.75 11.49
CA CYS A 124 -5.60 -2.00 10.47
C CYS A 124 -6.45 -0.88 9.84
N LYS A 125 -7.47 -0.38 10.57
CA LYS A 125 -8.28 0.77 10.15
C LYS A 125 -7.44 2.01 9.85
N ASP A 126 -6.33 2.21 10.56
CA ASP A 126 -5.44 3.36 10.35
C ASP A 126 -4.71 3.34 8.99
N TYR A 127 -4.69 2.19 8.31
CA TYR A 127 -4.09 2.05 6.97
C TYR A 127 -5.12 2.24 5.86
N ASN A 128 -6.37 2.60 6.19
CA ASN A 128 -7.41 2.85 5.23
C ASN A 128 -6.94 3.78 4.12
N ALA A 129 -7.03 3.31 2.88
CA ALA A 129 -6.55 4.00 1.69
C ALA A 129 -7.09 5.43 1.58
N GLU A 130 -8.38 5.64 1.89
CA GLU A 130 -9.01 6.96 1.88
C GLU A 130 -8.38 7.88 2.92
N SER A 131 -8.28 7.42 4.16
CA SER A 131 -7.70 8.19 5.27
C SER A 131 -6.23 8.53 5.02
N VAL A 132 -5.42 7.55 4.61
CA VAL A 132 -3.97 7.75 4.48
C VAL A 132 -3.61 8.66 3.31
N LEU A 133 -4.35 8.63 2.20
CA LEU A 133 -4.10 9.49 1.05
C LEU A 133 -4.13 10.97 1.43
N HIS A 134 -5.06 11.39 2.30
CA HIS A 134 -5.15 12.77 2.78
C HIS A 134 -3.95 13.19 3.64
N THR A 135 -3.24 12.23 4.24
CA THR A 135 -2.06 12.49 5.08
C THR A 135 -0.75 12.52 4.30
N LEU A 136 -0.74 12.06 3.04
CA LEU A 136 0.47 12.07 2.22
C LEU A 136 0.81 13.49 1.77
N SER A 137 2.09 13.87 1.90
CA SER A 137 2.62 15.11 1.30
C SER A 137 2.23 15.15 -0.19
N CYS A 138 1.86 16.32 -0.72
CA CYS A 138 1.40 16.51 -2.09
C CYS A 138 0.06 15.87 -2.51
N HIS A 139 -0.78 15.43 -1.57
CA HIS A 139 -2.15 14.97 -1.90
C HIS A 139 -2.92 15.99 -2.76
N ILE A 140 -2.88 17.28 -2.38
CA ILE A 140 -3.52 18.39 -3.11
C ILE A 140 -3.02 18.48 -4.56
N HIS A 141 -1.71 18.35 -4.77
CA HIS A 141 -1.12 18.39 -6.10
C HIS A 141 -1.61 17.24 -6.98
N MET A 142 -1.76 16.04 -6.41
CA MET A 142 -2.28 14.87 -7.14
C MET A 142 -3.74 15.04 -7.55
N ILE A 143 -4.58 15.60 -6.65
CA ILE A 143 -5.97 15.93 -6.99
C ILE A 143 -6.02 16.98 -8.11
N SER A 144 -5.23 18.06 -7.98
CA SER A 144 -5.16 19.13 -8.98
C SER A 144 -4.75 18.60 -10.35
N THR A 145 -3.71 17.76 -10.39
CA THR A 145 -3.21 17.14 -11.63
C THR A 145 -4.29 16.28 -12.28
N LYS A 146 -5.02 15.48 -11.51
CA LYS A 146 -6.13 14.65 -12.03
C LYS A 146 -7.26 15.49 -12.60
N LYS A 147 -7.64 16.58 -11.92
CA LYS A 147 -8.64 17.52 -12.43
C LYS A 147 -8.17 18.17 -13.74
N CYS A 148 -6.91 18.62 -13.84
CA CYS A 148 -6.31 19.14 -15.09
C CYS A 148 -6.45 18.12 -16.23
N LEU A 149 -6.05 16.87 -15.99
CA LEU A 149 -6.10 15.80 -16.99
C LEU A 149 -7.52 15.42 -17.42
N ALA A 150 -8.47 15.36 -16.47
CA ALA A 150 -9.87 15.08 -16.78
C ALA A 150 -10.48 16.19 -17.66
N THR A 151 -10.20 17.46 -17.36
CA THR A 151 -10.69 18.59 -18.18
C THR A 151 -10.08 18.58 -19.58
N GLN A 152 -8.82 18.17 -19.74
CA GLN A 152 -8.18 18.03 -21.05
C GLN A 152 -8.77 16.88 -21.87
N ALA A 153 -9.10 15.76 -21.25
CA ALA A 153 -9.77 14.66 -21.94
C ALA A 153 -11.16 15.07 -22.50
N HIS A 154 -11.74 16.15 -21.96
CA HIS A 154 -13.02 16.71 -22.37
C HIS A 154 -12.92 17.98 -23.24
N SER A 155 -11.72 18.50 -23.48
CA SER A 155 -11.51 19.75 -24.25
C SER A 155 -10.46 19.55 -25.33
N GLU A 156 -10.85 19.65 -26.60
CA GLU A 156 -9.96 19.53 -27.79
C GLU A 156 -8.93 20.66 -27.91
N GLN A 157 -8.87 21.58 -26.96
CA GLN A 157 -7.93 22.70 -26.95
C GLN A 157 -6.77 22.39 -25.99
N GLY A 158 -5.61 22.12 -26.59
CA GLY A 158 -4.36 21.81 -25.90
C GLY A 158 -3.86 22.93 -24.99
N LEU A 159 -4.39 23.01 -23.77
CA LEU A 159 -3.68 23.65 -22.66
C LEU A 159 -2.50 22.75 -22.28
N VAL A 160 -1.28 23.29 -22.25
CA VAL A 160 -0.12 22.54 -21.74
C VAL A 160 -0.16 22.61 -20.21
N CYS A 161 -0.49 21.51 -19.51
CA CYS A 161 -0.25 21.41 -18.05
C CYS A 161 1.29 21.40 -17.89
N GLY A 162 1.91 22.54 -17.58
CA GLY A 162 3.37 22.64 -17.39
C GLY A 162 3.83 21.96 -16.09
N PRO A 163 5.01 21.30 -16.05
CA PRO A 163 5.54 20.75 -14.81
C PRO A 163 6.33 21.83 -14.04
N ARG A 164 6.07 22.03 -12.72
CA ARG A 164 7.06 22.50 -11.71
C ARG A 164 6.47 22.75 -10.32
N PRO A 165 7.23 22.58 -9.22
CA PRO A 165 8.30 21.63 -8.96
C PRO A 165 7.81 20.45 -8.10
N TYR A 166 8.65 19.43 -8.06
CA TYR A 166 8.61 18.25 -7.22
C TYR A 166 8.19 18.52 -5.76
N CYS A 167 7.67 17.50 -5.08
CA CYS A 167 7.31 17.47 -3.66
C CYS A 167 8.50 17.78 -2.72
N SER A 168 9.00 19.00 -2.77
CA SER A 168 9.99 19.52 -1.84
C SER A 168 9.21 19.99 -0.63
N ASP A 169 9.32 19.25 0.47
CA ASP A 169 9.03 19.84 1.77
C ASP A 169 10.01 20.99 1.92
N LEU A 170 9.50 22.21 1.96
CA LEU A 170 10.18 23.34 2.56
C LEU A 170 10.37 23.03 4.05
N SER A 171 11.37 22.19 4.37
CA SER A 171 12.03 22.30 5.65
C SER A 171 12.87 23.57 5.58
N ARG A 172 12.23 24.66 6.00
CA ARG A 172 12.80 26.00 6.12
C ARG A 172 13.87 25.97 7.21
N HIS A 173 15.07 25.51 6.88
CA HIS A 173 16.26 26.01 7.57
C HIS A 173 16.64 27.32 6.88
N GLY A 174 16.15 28.42 7.46
CA GLY A 174 16.68 29.73 7.15
C GLY A 174 18.14 29.77 7.60
N ALA A 175 19.06 29.84 6.65
CA ALA A 175 20.33 30.49 6.84
C ALA A 175 20.26 31.78 6.01
N ALA A 176 20.33 32.90 6.73
CA ALA A 176 20.26 34.23 6.17
C ALA A 176 21.27 34.40 5.04
N SER A 177 20.80 34.99 3.94
CA SER A 177 21.64 35.61 2.94
C SER A 177 22.33 36.79 3.60
N SER A 178 23.62 36.65 3.91
CA SER A 178 24.52 37.79 4.03
C SER A 178 25.10 38.03 2.64
N VAL A 179 24.52 38.99 1.93
CA VAL A 179 25.17 39.66 0.80
C VAL A 179 26.44 40.28 1.36
N LEU A 180 27.58 39.67 1.07
CA LEU A 180 28.89 40.30 1.25
C LEU A 180 29.26 40.86 -0.11
N GLU A 181 29.07 42.17 -0.21
CA GLU A 181 29.56 43.05 -1.25
C GLU A 181 31.08 42.87 -1.37
N MET A 182 31.54 42.22 -2.44
CA MET A 182 32.96 42.17 -2.77
C MET A 182 33.31 43.39 -3.62
N THR A 183 33.80 44.44 -2.96
CA THR A 183 34.53 45.52 -3.63
C THR A 183 35.83 44.95 -4.20
N HIS A 184 35.95 45.01 -5.52
CA HIS A 184 37.14 44.60 -6.27
C HIS A 184 38.04 45.84 -6.46
N GLU A 185 39.08 45.98 -5.64
CA GLU A 185 40.17 46.92 -5.89
C GLU A 185 41.20 46.25 -6.82
N ASN A 186 41.25 46.72 -8.07
CA ASN A 186 42.36 46.44 -8.99
C ASN A 186 43.46 47.48 -8.77
N SER A 187 44.65 47.02 -8.36
CA SER A 187 45.88 47.81 -8.45
C SER A 187 46.67 47.36 -9.67
N ASP A 188 46.47 48.07 -10.79
CA ASP A 188 47.42 48.10 -11.90
C ASP A 188 48.11 49.47 -11.90
N ILE A 189 49.39 49.50 -11.55
CA ILE A 189 50.25 50.67 -11.71
C ILE A 189 51.21 50.37 -12.87
N GLY A 190 51.02 51.08 -13.98
CA GLY A 190 51.93 51.15 -15.10
C GLY A 190 52.43 52.59 -15.31
N THR A 191 53.74 52.76 -15.10
CA THR A 191 54.71 53.63 -15.80
C THR A 191 54.41 55.12 -16.05
N SER A 192 55.36 55.96 -15.65
CA SER A 192 56.10 56.81 -16.59
C SER A 192 57.55 57.01 -16.14
#